data_AF-A0AAU3UXB6-F1
#
_entry.id   AF-A0AAU3UXB6-F1
#
_cell.length_a   1.000
_cell.length_b   1.000
_cell.length_c   1.000
_cell.angle_alpha   90.00
_cell.angle_beta   90.00
_cell.angle_gamma   90.00
#
_symmetry.space_group_name_H-M   'P 1'
#
loop_
_entity.id
_entity.type
_entity.pdbx_description
1 polymer ?
#
loop_
_entity_poly.entity_id
_entity_poly.type
_entity_poly.pdbx_seq_one_letter_code
_entity_poly.pdbx_strand_id
1 'polypeptide(L)'
;MTEPRAFSVDLEELDNLAIRIKGFADFVGARLDEIEQRKKQVDAKWDSAAAAAYAEAHSEWLRGATDIHEGLTAFQNAVTRVHQAHVGAAAANSQILGA
;
A
#
# COMPACT_ATOMS: atom_id res chain seq x y z
N MET A 1 19.19 -31.01 13.30
CA MET A 1 19.39 -29.57 13.55
C MET A 1 18.60 -28.83 12.50
N THR A 2 17.53 -28.16 12.89
CA THR A 2 16.69 -27.40 11.95
C THR A 2 17.36 -26.04 11.78
N GLU A 3 18.00 -25.80 10.64
CA GLU A 3 18.54 -24.49 10.28
C GLU A 3 17.43 -23.44 10.47
N PRO A 4 17.68 -22.34 11.22
CA PRO A 4 16.72 -21.25 11.29
C PRO A 4 16.55 -20.72 9.87
N ARG A 5 15.37 -20.91 9.28
CA ARG A 5 15.04 -20.35 7.97
C ARG A 5 15.28 -18.85 8.06
N ALA A 6 16.30 -18.36 7.36
CA ALA A 6 16.62 -16.95 7.33
C ALA A 6 15.41 -16.21 6.75
N PHE A 7 14.73 -15.45 7.60
CA PHE A 7 13.65 -14.57 7.17
C PHE A 7 14.30 -13.36 6.50
N SER A 8 14.22 -13.30 5.17
CA SER A 8 14.68 -12.18 4.38
C SER A 8 13.50 -11.67 3.56
N VAL A 9 13.07 -10.45 3.88
CA VAL A 9 12.09 -9.68 3.13
C VAL A 9 12.85 -8.50 2.54
N ASP A 10 12.70 -8.29 1.23
CA ASP A 10 13.27 -7.14 0.55
C ASP A 10 12.42 -5.90 0.86
N LEU A 11 12.96 -5.01 1.70
CA LEU A 11 12.31 -3.77 2.10
C LEU A 11 12.20 -2.79 0.93
N GLU A 12 13.14 -2.81 0.00
CA GLU A 12 13.12 -1.96 -1.20
C GLU A 12 12.00 -2.42 -2.15
N GLU A 13 11.82 -3.73 -2.31
CA GLU A 13 10.71 -4.28 -3.11
C GLU A 13 9.34 -3.91 -2.51
N LEU A 14 9.21 -3.92 -1.17
CA LEU A 14 7.98 -3.48 -0.49
C LEU A 14 7.72 -1.98 -0.66
N ASP A 15 8.73 -1.13 -0.54
CA ASP A 15 8.60 0.32 -0.81
C ASP A 15 8.17 0.57 -2.26
N ASN A 16 8.79 -0.13 -3.21
CA ASN A 16 8.43 -0.05 -4.62
C ASN A 16 6.98 -0.50 -4.87
N LEU A 17 6.50 -1.54 -4.18
CA LEU A 17 5.11 -1.97 -4.25
C LEU A 17 4.15 -0.89 -3.72
N ALA A 18 4.49 -0.24 -2.59
CA ALA A 18 3.68 0.84 -2.02
C ALA A 18 3.54 2.02 -2.99
N ILE A 19 4.64 2.43 -3.61
CA ILE A 19 4.67 3.50 -4.62
C ILE A 19 3.78 3.13 -5.81
N ARG A 20 3.87 1.89 -6.31
CA ARG A 20 3.07 1.42 -7.44
C ARG A 20 1.56 1.40 -7.14
N ILE A 21 1.18 0.96 -5.95
CA ILE A 21 -0.22 0.94 -5.50
C ILE A 21 -0.77 2.36 -5.45
N LYS A 22 -0.01 3.30 -4.85
CA LYS A 22 -0.39 4.71 -4.82
C LYS A 22 -0.51 5.30 -6.22
N GLY A 23 0.46 5.05 -7.10
CA GLY A 23 0.43 5.56 -8.47
C GLY A 23 -0.77 5.03 -9.27
N PHE A 24 -1.11 3.74 -9.11
CA PHE A 24 -2.31 3.18 -9.73
C PHE A 24 -3.59 3.81 -9.16
N ALA A 25 -3.61 4.12 -7.87
CA ALA A 25 -4.73 4.78 -7.24
C ALA A 25 -4.98 6.19 -7.76
N ASP A 26 -3.92 6.98 -7.82
CA ASP A 26 -3.96 8.33 -8.37
C ASP A 26 -4.40 8.29 -9.86
N PHE A 27 -3.94 7.28 -10.62
CA PHE A 27 -4.37 7.07 -12.01
C PHE A 27 -5.87 6.78 -12.11
N VAL A 28 -6.40 5.82 -11.34
CA VAL A 28 -7.84 5.49 -11.37
C VAL A 28 -8.67 6.70 -10.97
N GLY A 29 -8.31 7.40 -9.88
CA GLY A 29 -8.97 8.63 -9.45
C GLY A 29 -9.02 9.69 -10.55
N ALA A 30 -7.89 9.96 -11.20
CA ALA A 30 -7.81 10.92 -12.31
C ALA A 30 -8.69 10.52 -13.51
N ARG A 31 -8.74 9.22 -13.86
CA ARG A 31 -9.59 8.73 -14.95
C ARG A 31 -11.07 8.87 -14.63
N LEU A 32 -11.44 8.63 -13.38
CA LEU A 32 -12.79 8.85 -12.90
C LEU A 32 -13.14 10.35 -13.00
N ASP A 33 -12.29 11.25 -12.49
CA ASP A 33 -12.50 12.71 -12.58
C ASP A 33 -12.63 13.21 -14.03
N GLU A 34 -11.86 12.65 -14.95
CA GLU A 34 -11.96 12.95 -16.38
C GLU A 34 -13.34 12.57 -16.95
N ILE A 35 -13.89 11.42 -16.55
CA ILE A 35 -15.24 11.00 -16.94
C ILE A 35 -16.28 12.00 -16.40
N GLU A 36 -16.14 12.46 -15.16
CA GLU A 36 -17.05 13.48 -14.58
C GLU A 36 -16.96 14.81 -15.33
N GLN A 37 -15.75 15.27 -15.68
CA GLN A 37 -15.57 16.50 -16.47
C GLN A 37 -16.20 16.39 -17.85
N ARG A 38 -15.97 15.26 -18.54
CA ARG A 38 -16.58 14.99 -19.85
C ARG A 38 -18.10 14.92 -19.76
N LYS A 39 -18.65 14.34 -18.70
CA LYS A 39 -20.11 14.32 -18.43
C LYS A 39 -20.68 15.72 -18.25
N LYS A 40 -20.03 16.60 -17.48
CA LYS A 40 -20.47 18.01 -17.32
C LYS A 40 -20.60 18.75 -18.66
N GLN A 41 -19.91 18.29 -19.70
CA GLN A 41 -19.94 18.87 -21.04
C GLN A 41 -21.06 18.33 -21.94
N VAL A 42 -21.80 17.26 -21.56
CA VAL A 42 -22.72 16.53 -22.47
C VAL A 42 -24.22 16.66 -22.11
N ASP A 43 -24.60 17.51 -21.16
CA ASP A 43 -26.00 17.89 -20.84
C ASP A 43 -26.92 16.78 -20.23
N ALA A 44 -28.06 17.20 -19.68
CA ALA A 44 -28.89 16.64 -18.58
C ALA A 44 -29.37 15.15 -18.57
N LYS A 45 -28.89 14.26 -19.44
CA LYS A 45 -29.34 12.86 -19.51
C LYS A 45 -28.54 11.86 -18.67
N TRP A 46 -27.49 12.30 -17.98
CA TRP A 46 -26.84 11.47 -16.97
C TRP A 46 -27.74 11.43 -15.73
N ASP A 47 -28.52 10.35 -15.61
CA ASP A 47 -29.44 10.14 -14.50
C ASP A 47 -28.72 10.31 -13.14
N SER A 48 -29.39 10.97 -12.18
CA SER A 48 -28.82 11.29 -10.87
C SER A 48 -28.40 10.02 -10.12
N ALA A 49 -29.05 8.89 -10.39
CA ALA A 49 -28.69 7.58 -9.86
C ALA A 49 -27.31 7.10 -10.32
N ALA A 50 -26.96 7.26 -11.60
CA ALA A 50 -25.64 6.87 -12.12
C ALA A 50 -24.54 7.79 -11.58
N ALA A 51 -24.84 9.08 -11.37
CA ALA A 51 -23.91 10.01 -10.74
C ALA A 51 -23.65 9.66 -9.26
N ALA A 52 -24.70 9.28 -8.53
CA ALA A 52 -24.59 8.85 -7.15
C ALA A 52 -23.77 7.55 -7.01
N ALA A 53 -24.08 6.53 -7.83
CA ALA A 53 -23.34 5.26 -7.83
C ALA A 53 -21.86 5.44 -8.19
N TYR A 54 -21.54 6.37 -9.10
CA TYR A 54 -20.16 6.71 -9.42
C TYR A 54 -19.44 7.40 -8.25
N ALA A 55 -20.08 8.37 -7.59
CA ALA A 55 -19.48 9.08 -6.45
C ALA A 55 -19.22 8.12 -5.28
N GLU A 56 -20.13 7.18 -5.06
CA GLU A 56 -19.97 6.09 -4.09
C GLU A 56 -18.77 5.20 -4.46
N ALA A 57 -18.72 4.71 -5.70
CA ALA A 57 -17.62 3.86 -6.17
C ALA A 57 -16.26 4.57 -6.07
N HIS A 58 -16.17 5.87 -6.41
CA HIS A 58 -14.95 6.66 -6.26
C HIS A 58 -14.51 6.72 -4.79
N SER A 59 -15.44 7.03 -3.89
CA SER A 59 -15.18 7.12 -2.44
C SER A 59 -14.69 5.79 -1.87
N GLU A 60 -15.34 4.69 -2.24
CA GLU A 60 -14.93 3.35 -1.82
C GLU A 60 -13.53 3.00 -2.30
N TRP A 61 -13.22 3.35 -3.55
CA TRP A 61 -11.93 3.04 -4.16
C TRP A 61 -10.80 3.84 -3.49
N LEU A 62 -11.02 5.13 -3.25
CA LEU A 62 -10.05 5.99 -2.56
C LEU A 62 -9.77 5.49 -1.14
N ARG A 63 -10.82 5.05 -0.43
CA ARG A 63 -10.68 4.42 0.89
C ARG A 63 -9.86 3.14 0.81
N GLY A 64 -10.19 2.24 -0.11
CA GLY A 64 -9.46 0.98 -0.28
C GLY A 64 -7.98 1.17 -0.61
N ALA A 65 -7.66 2.15 -1.45
CA ALA A 65 -6.26 2.49 -1.76
C ALA A 65 -5.52 3.01 -0.53
N THR A 66 -6.18 3.85 0.27
CA THR A 66 -5.62 4.37 1.54
C THR A 66 -5.36 3.23 2.52
N ASP A 67 -6.33 2.33 2.72
CA ASP A 67 -6.21 1.17 3.60
C ASP A 67 -5.03 0.26 3.22
N ILE A 68 -4.86 0.00 1.91
CA ILE A 68 -3.75 -0.84 1.42
C ILE A 68 -2.40 -0.15 1.68
N HIS A 69 -2.30 1.15 1.39
CA HIS A 69 -1.07 1.91 1.62
C HIS A 69 -0.67 1.94 3.09
N GLU A 70 -1.62 2.21 3.99
CA GLU A 70 -1.41 2.18 5.44
C GLU A 70 -1.01 0.80 5.92
N GLY A 71 -1.68 -0.25 5.43
CA GLY A 71 -1.36 -1.64 5.75
C GLY A 71 0.06 -2.03 5.33
N LEU A 72 0.49 -1.62 4.13
CA LEU A 72 1.82 -1.92 3.62
C LEU A 72 2.91 -1.17 4.40
N THR A 73 2.66 0.09 4.76
CA THR A 73 3.53 0.88 5.64
C THR A 73 3.65 0.24 7.03
N ALA A 74 2.54 -0.22 7.60
CA ALA A 74 2.54 -0.91 8.89
C ALA A 74 3.31 -2.24 8.83
N PHE A 75 3.17 -2.97 7.72
CA PHE A 75 3.91 -4.20 7.48
C PHE A 75 5.42 -3.97 7.37
N GLN A 76 5.86 -3.01 6.58
CA GLN A 76 7.27 -2.60 6.47
C GLN A 76 7.85 -2.26 7.85
N ASN A 77 7.14 -1.46 8.64
CA ASN A 77 7.55 -1.11 10.00
C ASN A 77 7.69 -2.35 10.91
N ALA A 78 6.79 -3.33 10.78
CA ALA A 78 6.87 -4.57 11.53
C ALA A 78 8.09 -5.41 11.09
N VAL A 79 8.33 -5.53 9.78
CA VAL A 79 9.49 -6.26 9.23
C VAL A 79 10.80 -5.62 9.70
N THR A 80 10.93 -4.30 9.63
CA THR A 80 12.12 -3.57 10.11
C THR A 80 12.39 -3.85 11.59
N ARG A 81 11.35 -3.83 12.43
CA ARG A 81 11.49 -4.15 13.87
C ARG A 81 11.95 -5.58 14.10
N VAL A 82 11.37 -6.56 13.38
CA VAL A 82 11.77 -7.97 13.48
C VAL A 82 13.23 -8.15 13.04
N HIS A 83 13.63 -7.51 11.94
CA HIS A 83 15.00 -7.58 11.45
C HIS A 83 16.00 -6.98 12.46
N GLN A 84 15.70 -5.81 13.01
CA GLN A 84 16.53 -5.17 14.05
C GLN A 84 16.64 -6.02 15.31
N ALA A 85 15.54 -6.64 15.76
CA ALA A 85 15.55 -7.53 16.92
C ALA A 85 16.41 -8.78 16.65
N HIS A 86 16.33 -9.37 15.46
CA HIS A 86 17.14 -10.53 15.07
C HIS A 86 18.63 -10.19 14.96
N VAL A 87 18.98 -9.08 14.29
CA VAL A 87 20.37 -8.63 14.15
C VAL A 87 20.95 -8.23 15.51
N GLY A 88 20.19 -7.51 16.33
CA GLY A 88 20.60 -7.12 17.68
C GLY A 88 20.84 -8.33 18.60
N ALA A 89 19.95 -9.33 18.56
CA ALA A 89 20.13 -10.56 19.31
C ALA A 89 21.33 -11.39 18.82
N ALA A 90 21.55 -11.44 17.49
CA ALA A 90 22.72 -12.10 16.92
C ALA A 90 24.04 -11.41 17.33
N ALA A 91 24.09 -10.08 17.26
CA ALA A 91 25.26 -9.29 17.67
C ALA A 91 25.55 -9.41 19.18
N ALA A 92 24.51 -9.37 20.03
CA ALA A 92 24.65 -9.57 21.46
C ALA A 92 25.17 -10.98 21.78
N ASN A 93 24.65 -12.00 21.10
CA ASN A 93 25.15 -13.36 21.26
C ASN A 93 26.60 -13.50 20.80
N SER A 94 27.02 -12.86 19.70
CA SER A 94 28.42 -12.85 19.27
C SER A 94 29.36 -12.16 20.28
N GLN A 95 28.89 -11.10 20.95
CA GLN A 95 29.67 -10.42 22.00
C GLN A 95 29.79 -11.25 23.28
N ILE A 96 28.72 -11.95 23.67
CA ILE A 96 28.70 -12.79 24.88
C ILE A 96 29.48 -14.09 24.66
N LEU A 97 29.37 -14.69 23.47
CA LEU A 97 29.99 -15.97 23.15
C LEU A 97 31.44 -15.87 22.68
N GLY A 98 31.95 -14.65 22.43
CA GLY A 98 33.35 -14.40 22.10
C GLY A 98 33.82 -15.19 20.87
N ALA A 99 33.61 -14.64 19.68
CA ALA A 99 34.34 -15.06 18.49
C ALA A 99 35.74 -14.44 18.48
#